data_AF-A0AAD7CAS0-F1
#
_entry.id   AF-A0AAD7CAS0-F1
#
_cell.length_a   1.000
_cell.length_b   1.000
_cell.length_c   1.000
_cell.angle_alpha   90.00
_cell.angle_beta   90.00
_cell.angle_gamma   90.00
#
_symmetry.space_group_name_H-M   'P 1'
#
loop_
_entity.id
_entity.type
_entity.pdbx_description
1 polymer ?
#
loop_
_entity_poly.entity_id
_entity_poly.type
_entity_poly.pdbx_seq_one_letter_code
_entity_poly.pdbx_strand_id
1 'polypeptide(L)'
;MSTSTSVRLTGEDLRLCMSWLGPWLVGGCVDLFLQGILCCQFVNYFTWYRDDKTGLRAFVAVLVIVTLLESVHAVAVVWIQSSVYFGDLQGAILLNYTQWLYSGTPLMVATIDLYVQSYFCYRLWAVSNKWFVVAPIVAIFIFAYLAICVGTYYIQAANGAQIGVW
;
A
#
# COMPACT_ATOMS: atom_id res chain seq x y z
N MET A 1 -27.14 11.91 34.74
CA MET A 1 -27.34 10.48 34.47
C MET A 1 -27.66 10.37 32.98
N SER A 2 -26.60 10.29 32.18
CA SER A 2 -26.64 10.46 30.72
C SER A 2 -27.11 9.16 30.08
N THR A 3 -28.28 9.22 29.45
CA THR A 3 -28.90 8.13 28.69
C THR A 3 -27.97 7.72 27.55
N SER A 4 -27.39 6.53 27.65
CA SER A 4 -26.66 5.86 26.57
C SER A 4 -27.60 5.68 25.38
N THR A 5 -27.61 6.67 24.49
CA THR A 5 -28.30 6.61 23.21
C THR A 5 -27.51 5.64 22.36
N SER A 6 -28.02 4.43 22.22
CA SER A 6 -27.53 3.50 21.21
C SER A 6 -27.71 4.18 19.86
N VAL A 7 -26.62 4.73 19.32
CA VAL A 7 -26.56 5.23 17.95
C VAL A 7 -26.90 4.04 17.07
N ARG A 8 -28.17 3.95 16.65
CA ARG A 8 -28.60 2.98 15.66
C ARG A 8 -27.96 3.43 14.36
N LEU A 9 -26.85 2.81 13.98
CA LEU A 9 -26.30 2.89 12.63
C LEU A 9 -27.46 2.69 11.65
N THR A 10 -27.69 3.69 10.80
CA THR A 10 -28.73 3.65 9.79
C THR A 10 -28.42 2.47 8.86
N GLY A 11 -29.43 1.86 8.24
CA GLY A 11 -29.18 0.74 7.31
C GLY A 11 -28.23 1.11 6.17
N GLU A 12 -28.14 2.40 5.83
CA GLU A 12 -27.20 2.97 4.86
C GLU A 12 -25.76 3.03 5.40
N ASP A 13 -25.56 3.47 6.63
CA ASP A 13 -24.26 3.51 7.31
C ASP A 13 -23.63 2.11 7.39
N LEU A 14 -24.46 1.10 7.67
CA LEU A 14 -24.01 -0.30 7.71
C LEU A 14 -23.49 -0.76 6.33
N ARG A 15 -24.14 -0.34 5.24
CA ARG A 15 -23.73 -0.69 3.87
C ARG A 15 -22.45 0.04 3.49
N LEU A 16 -22.28 1.29 3.92
CA LEU A 16 -21.04 2.05 3.73
C LEU A 16 -19.87 1.42 4.51
N CYS A 17 -20.09 1.04 5.77
CA CYS A 17 -19.09 0.29 6.55
C CYS A 17 -18.67 -1.01 5.84
N MET A 18 -19.62 -1.82 5.39
CA MET A 18 -19.28 -3.09 4.72
C MET A 18 -18.57 -2.90 3.38
N SER A 19 -18.88 -1.84 2.63
CA SER A 19 -18.30 -1.63 1.30
C SER A 19 -16.92 -0.99 1.33
N TRP A 20 -16.63 -0.14 2.31
CA TRP A 20 -15.37 0.61 2.37
C TRP A 20 -14.43 0.13 3.48
N LEU A 21 -14.97 -0.07 4.69
CA LEU A 21 -14.15 -0.42 5.85
C LEU A 21 -13.79 -1.91 5.88
N GLY A 22 -14.75 -2.77 5.49
CA GLY A 22 -14.58 -4.22 5.45
C GLY A 22 -13.39 -4.66 4.58
N PRO A 23 -13.34 -4.27 3.28
CA PRO A 23 -12.25 -4.65 2.40
C PRO A 23 -10.89 -4.10 2.85
N TRP A 24 -10.86 -2.90 3.42
CA TRP A 24 -9.61 -2.28 3.88
C TRP A 24 -9.00 -3.04 5.08
N LEU A 25 -9.85 -3.42 6.04
CA LEU A 25 -9.42 -4.21 7.19
C LEU A 25 -8.91 -5.59 6.77
N VAL A 26 -9.65 -6.28 5.89
CA VAL A 26 -9.24 -7.58 5.36
C VAL A 26 -7.94 -7.45 4.57
N GLY A 27 -7.80 -6.40 3.76
CA GLY A 27 -6.58 -6.10 3.02
C GLY A 27 -5.37 -5.94 3.94
N GLY A 28 -5.48 -5.15 5.01
CA GLY A 28 -4.41 -4.98 6.00
C GLY A 28 -4.03 -6.27 6.74
N CYS A 29 -5.01 -7.13 7.08
CA CYS A 29 -4.72 -8.43 7.68
C CYS A 29 -3.97 -9.36 6.73
N VAL A 30 -4.37 -9.36 5.46
CA VAL A 30 -3.71 -10.14 4.41
C VAL A 30 -2.29 -9.63 4.19
N ASP A 31 -2.09 -8.31 4.13
CA ASP A 31 -0.76 -7.69 4.01
C ASP A 31 0.19 -8.15 5.11
N LEU A 32 -0.22 -8.05 6.38
CA LEU A 32 0.58 -8.50 7.53
C LEU A 32 0.94 -10.00 7.45
N PHE A 33 0.03 -10.83 6.94
CA PHE A 33 0.29 -12.25 6.76
C PHE A 33 1.35 -12.49 5.67
N LEU A 34 1.24 -11.81 4.53
CA LEU A 34 2.24 -11.85 3.45
C LEU A 34 3.60 -11.32 3.92
N GLN A 35 3.62 -10.25 4.72
CA GLN A 35 4.83 -9.72 5.33
C GLN A 35 5.52 -10.75 6.24
N GLY A 36 4.75 -11.57 6.98
CA GLY A 36 5.28 -12.69 7.75
C GLY A 36 5.98 -13.74 6.89
N ILE A 37 5.39 -14.09 5.74
CA ILE A 37 6.00 -15.02 4.78
C ILE A 37 7.30 -14.43 4.22
N LEU A 38 7.31 -13.15 3.85
CA LEU A 38 8.50 -12.44 3.38
C LEU A 38 9.64 -12.47 4.41
N CYS A 39 9.34 -12.20 5.70
CA CYS A 39 10.30 -12.34 6.79
C CYS A 39 10.97 -13.72 6.83
N CYS A 40 10.19 -14.80 6.68
CA CYS A 40 10.75 -16.15 6.59
C CYS A 40 11.67 -16.34 5.38
N GLN A 41 11.30 -15.78 4.22
CA GLN A 41 12.14 -15.82 3.01
C GLN A 41 13.47 -15.09 3.22
N PHE A 42 13.45 -13.92 3.89
CA PHE A 42 14.67 -13.18 4.20
C PHE A 42 15.57 -13.95 5.17
N VAL A 43 15.01 -14.48 6.26
CA VAL A 43 15.79 -15.27 7.24
C VAL A 43 16.43 -16.48 6.56
N ASN A 44 15.70 -17.17 5.68
CA ASN A 44 16.24 -18.29 4.92
C ASN A 44 17.35 -17.85 3.96
N TYR A 45 17.18 -16.72 3.26
CA TYR A 45 18.20 -16.15 2.38
C TYR A 45 19.50 -15.81 3.13
N PHE A 46 19.40 -15.15 4.28
CA PHE A 46 20.57 -14.83 5.11
C PHE A 46 21.24 -16.06 5.74
N THR A 47 20.49 -17.15 5.94
CA THR A 47 21.01 -18.39 6.51
C THR A 47 21.75 -19.24 5.48
N TRP A 48 21.20 -19.36 4.26
CA TRP A 48 21.77 -20.22 3.21
C TRP A 48 22.81 -19.54 2.32
N TYR A 49 22.68 -18.23 2.04
CA TYR A 49 23.54 -17.51 1.10
C TYR A 49 24.52 -16.58 1.81
N ARG A 50 25.41 -17.16 2.64
CA ARG A 50 26.40 -16.40 3.43
C ARG A 50 27.52 -15.78 2.57
N ASP A 51 27.75 -16.29 1.36
CA ASP A 51 28.89 -15.96 0.48
C ASP A 51 28.50 -15.12 -0.76
N ASP A 52 27.28 -14.58 -0.79
CA ASP A 52 26.75 -13.93 -2.00
C ASP A 52 27.17 -12.45 -2.12
N LYS A 53 27.10 -11.90 -3.34
CA LYS A 53 27.58 -10.54 -3.67
C LYS A 53 26.94 -9.48 -2.75
N THR A 54 27.78 -8.68 -2.09
CA THR A 54 27.37 -7.67 -1.08
C THR A 54 26.31 -6.69 -1.60
N GLY A 55 26.30 -6.40 -2.91
CA GLY A 55 25.28 -5.56 -3.54
C GLY A 55 23.87 -6.16 -3.53
N LEU A 56 23.74 -7.47 -3.73
CA LEU A 56 22.44 -8.15 -3.67
C LEU A 56 21.90 -8.18 -2.24
N ARG A 57 22.79 -8.41 -1.27
CA ARG A 57 22.46 -8.38 0.16
C ARG A 57 21.99 -6.99 0.61
N ALA A 58 22.63 -5.91 0.15
CA ALA A 58 22.18 -4.55 0.42
C ALA A 58 20.81 -4.26 -0.19
N PHE A 59 20.58 -4.69 -1.44
CA PHE A 59 19.29 -4.55 -2.12
C PHE A 59 18.16 -5.21 -1.33
N VAL A 60 18.37 -6.45 -0.88
CA VAL A 60 17.43 -7.22 -0.07
C VAL A 60 17.18 -6.56 1.29
N ALA A 61 18.21 -6.03 1.96
CA ALA A 61 18.06 -5.33 3.23
C ALA A 61 17.22 -4.04 3.10
N VAL A 62 17.44 -3.26 2.04
CA VAL A 62 16.61 -2.09 1.74
C VAL A 62 15.16 -2.50 1.51
N LEU A 63 14.95 -3.59 0.77
CA LEU A 63 13.62 -4.10 0.48
C LEU A 63 12.87 -4.48 1.78
N VAL A 64 13.52 -5.17 2.72
CA VAL A 64 12.95 -5.50 4.04
C VAL A 64 12.49 -4.24 4.78
N ILE A 65 13.34 -3.21 4.83
CA ILE A 65 13.05 -1.97 5.56
C ILE A 65 11.84 -1.27 4.93
N VAL A 66 11.84 -1.20 3.60
CA VAL A 66 10.81 -0.53 2.82
C VAL A 66 9.46 -1.25 2.95
N THR A 67 9.43 -2.59 2.89
CA THR A 67 8.19 -3.37 3.09
C THR A 67 7.69 -3.30 4.53
N LEU A 68 8.59 -3.29 5.53
CA LEU A 68 8.18 -3.11 6.92
C LEU A 68 7.57 -1.74 7.18
N LEU A 69 8.13 -0.69 6.57
CA LEU A 69 7.59 0.67 6.69
C LEU A 69 6.19 0.76 6.08
N GLU A 70 5.96 0.09 4.95
CA GLU A 70 4.66 0.03 4.29
C GLU A 70 3.63 -0.72 5.15
N SER A 71 3.95 -1.90 5.67
CA SER A 71 3.05 -2.61 6.58
C SER A 71 2.74 -1.82 7.87
N VAL A 72 3.72 -1.10 8.43
CA VAL A 72 3.48 -0.21 9.58
C VAL A 72 2.51 0.91 9.22
N HIS A 73 2.63 1.49 8.03
CA HIS A 73 1.71 2.50 7.53
C HIS A 73 0.29 1.93 7.36
N ALA A 74 0.16 0.72 6.79
CA ALA A 74 -1.13 0.04 6.66
C ALA A 74 -1.82 -0.19 8.02
N VAL A 75 -1.07 -0.63 9.03
CA VAL A 75 -1.57 -0.81 10.41
C VAL A 75 -1.98 0.52 11.04
N ALA A 76 -1.18 1.57 10.87
CA ALA A 76 -1.49 2.90 11.40
C ALA A 76 -2.79 3.46 10.82
N VAL A 77 -3.01 3.27 9.51
CA VAL A 77 -4.24 3.66 8.82
C VAL A 77 -5.46 2.92 9.39
N VAL A 78 -5.38 1.59 9.52
CA VAL A 78 -6.46 0.78 10.09
C VAL A 78 -6.75 1.20 11.54
N TRP A 79 -5.71 1.48 12.32
CA TRP A 79 -5.84 1.92 13.71
C TRP A 79 -6.56 3.26 13.83
N ILE A 80 -6.21 4.25 13.00
CA ILE A 80 -6.86 5.57 13.01
C ILE A 80 -8.33 5.44 12.61
N GLN A 81 -8.61 4.67 11.55
CA GLN A 81 -9.96 4.45 11.05
C GLN A 81 -10.86 3.74 12.08
N SER A 82 -10.29 2.80 12.86
CA SER A 82 -11.00 2.09 13.91
C SER A 82 -11.12 2.94 15.19
N SER A 83 -10.02 3.38 15.78
CA SER A 83 -10.02 3.93 17.15
C SER A 83 -10.45 5.40 17.25
N VAL A 84 -10.19 6.23 16.23
CA VAL A 84 -10.45 7.69 16.30
C VAL A 84 -11.87 8.04 15.83
N TYR A 85 -12.44 7.27 14.89
CA TYR A 85 -13.71 7.59 14.24
C TYR A 85 -14.85 6.60 14.54
N PHE A 86 -14.77 5.84 15.63
CA PHE A 86 -15.73 4.80 16.00
C PHE A 86 -17.20 5.29 16.16
N GLY A 87 -17.46 6.60 16.15
CA GLY A 87 -18.79 7.21 16.28
C GLY A 87 -19.22 8.19 15.18
N ASP A 88 -18.37 8.50 14.19
CA ASP A 88 -18.69 9.44 13.09
C ASP A 88 -18.21 8.85 11.75
N LEU A 89 -19.09 8.07 11.12
CA LEU A 89 -18.79 7.38 9.87
C LEU A 89 -18.57 8.35 8.70
N GLN A 90 -19.29 9.47 8.70
CA GLN A 90 -19.16 10.48 7.65
C GLN A 90 -17.80 11.18 7.74
N GLY A 91 -17.35 11.53 8.96
CA GLY A 91 -16.02 12.05 9.21
C GLY A 91 -14.91 11.06 8.86
N ALA A 92 -15.11 9.77 9.16
CA ALA A 92 -14.17 8.70 8.83
C ALA A 92 -13.96 8.52 7.30
N ILE A 93 -15.04 8.67 6.53
CA ILE A 93 -15.02 8.59 5.06
C ILE A 93 -14.40 9.88 4.48
N LEU A 94 -14.78 11.06 4.96
CA LEU A 94 -14.27 12.33 4.45
C LEU A 94 -12.77 12.49 4.72
N LEU A 95 -12.29 12.00 5.86
CA LEU A 95 -10.88 12.02 6.23
C LEU A 95 -10.04 11.06 5.37
N ASN A 96 -10.60 9.91 4.97
CA ASN A 96 -9.98 8.96 4.05
C ASN A 96 -9.64 9.62 2.70
N TYR A 97 -10.47 10.55 2.23
CA TYR A 97 -10.22 11.31 1.01
C TYR A 97 -9.29 12.52 1.20
N THR A 98 -9.31 13.17 2.36
CA THR A 98 -8.69 14.50 2.54
C THR A 98 -7.27 14.45 3.10
N GLN A 99 -6.88 13.38 3.79
CA GLN A 99 -5.53 13.28 4.38
C GLN A 99 -4.51 12.80 3.35
N TRP A 100 -3.43 13.57 3.19
CA TRP A 100 -2.28 13.23 2.33
C TRP A 100 -1.79 11.79 2.59
N LEU A 101 -1.80 11.35 3.86
CA LEU A 101 -1.42 9.99 4.22
C LEU A 101 -2.16 8.91 3.41
N TYR A 102 -3.45 9.06 3.12
CA TYR A 102 -4.23 8.08 2.35
C TYR A 102 -4.00 8.17 0.84
N SER A 103 -3.99 9.39 0.27
CA SER A 103 -3.74 9.57 -1.17
C SER A 103 -2.30 9.23 -1.57
N GLY A 104 -1.35 9.31 -0.62
CA GLY A 104 0.06 9.01 -0.84
C GLY A 104 0.41 7.53 -0.73
N THR A 105 -0.37 6.73 -0.01
CA THR A 105 -0.17 5.28 0.14
C THR A 105 -0.02 4.54 -1.19
N PRO A 106 -0.92 4.69 -2.19
CA PRO A 106 -0.78 3.97 -3.45
C PRO A 106 0.49 4.36 -4.22
N LEU A 107 0.94 5.61 -4.09
CA LEU A 107 2.16 6.08 -4.73
C LEU A 107 3.40 5.48 -4.05
N MET A 108 3.42 5.41 -2.72
CA MET A 108 4.47 4.71 -1.97
C MET A 108 4.53 3.23 -2.39
N VAL A 109 3.41 2.51 -2.33
CA VAL A 109 3.35 1.09 -2.73
C VAL A 109 3.82 0.90 -4.18
N ALA A 110 3.41 1.76 -5.11
CA ALA A 110 3.84 1.70 -6.51
C ALA A 110 5.35 1.91 -6.69
N THR A 111 5.98 2.78 -5.88
CA THR A 111 7.45 2.96 -5.93
C THR A 111 8.20 1.73 -5.41
N ILE A 112 7.66 1.05 -4.40
CA ILE A 112 8.22 -0.19 -3.88
C ILE A 112 8.10 -1.28 -4.94
N ASP A 113 6.92 -1.41 -5.54
CA ASP A 113 6.64 -2.39 -6.58
C ASP A 113 7.56 -2.20 -7.81
N LEU A 114 7.77 -0.96 -8.26
CA LEU A 114 8.77 -0.66 -9.30
C LEU A 114 10.19 -1.09 -8.91
N TYR A 115 10.59 -0.83 -7.66
CA TYR A 115 11.91 -1.21 -7.18
C TYR A 115 12.08 -2.74 -7.24
N VAL A 116 11.09 -3.49 -6.74
CA VAL A 116 11.09 -4.96 -6.77
C VAL A 116 11.06 -5.50 -8.20
N GLN A 117 10.23 -4.95 -9.06
CA GLN A 117 10.09 -5.39 -10.45
C GLN A 117 11.33 -5.10 -11.30
N SER A 118 12.03 -3.99 -11.04
CA SER A 118 13.30 -3.67 -11.70
C SER A 118 14.34 -4.78 -11.47
N TYR A 119 14.37 -5.34 -10.25
CA TYR A 119 15.23 -6.46 -9.91
C TYR A 119 14.80 -7.76 -10.58
N PHE A 120 13.50 -8.05 -10.63
CA PHE A 120 12.99 -9.20 -11.38
C PHE A 120 13.33 -9.09 -12.87
N CYS A 121 13.22 -7.90 -13.47
CA CYS A 121 13.60 -7.66 -14.86
C CYS A 121 15.11 -7.88 -15.08
N TYR A 122 15.96 -7.39 -14.18
CA TYR A 122 17.41 -7.63 -14.23
C TYR A 122 17.75 -9.12 -14.17
N ARG A 123 17.12 -9.87 -13.24
CA ARG A 123 17.33 -11.31 -13.13
C ARG A 123 16.79 -12.08 -14.33
N LEU A 124 15.61 -11.70 -14.83
CA LEU A 124 15.01 -12.30 -16.02
C LEU A 124 15.88 -12.09 -17.26
N TRP A 125 16.45 -10.89 -17.39
CA TRP A 125 17.40 -10.57 -18.44
C TRP A 125 18.67 -11.42 -18.36
N ALA A 126 19.26 -11.54 -17.16
CA ALA A 126 20.44 -12.34 -16.92
C ALA A 126 20.24 -13.84 -17.22
N VAL A 127 19.03 -14.38 -17.01
CA VAL A 127 18.69 -15.79 -17.26
C VAL A 127 18.29 -16.04 -18.71
N SER A 128 17.48 -15.17 -19.30
CA SER A 128 16.90 -15.40 -20.64
C SER A 128 17.86 -15.01 -21.78
N ASN A 129 18.78 -14.07 -21.53
CA ASN A 129 19.71 -13.50 -22.51
C ASN A 129 19.03 -12.96 -23.80
N LYS A 130 17.71 -12.81 -23.77
CA LYS A 130 16.86 -12.33 -24.86
C LYS A 130 16.09 -11.10 -24.40
N TRP A 131 16.55 -9.93 -24.84
CA TRP A 131 15.94 -8.64 -24.51
C TRP A 131 14.47 -8.52 -24.95
N PHE A 132 14.07 -9.27 -25.98
CA PHE A 132 12.71 -9.24 -26.53
C PHE A 132 11.64 -9.73 -25.54
N VAL A 133 12.00 -10.57 -24.57
CA VAL A 133 11.07 -11.05 -23.53
C VAL A 133 10.92 -10.03 -22.39
N VAL A 134 11.98 -9.29 -22.09
CA VAL A 134 12.02 -8.33 -20.97
C VAL A 134 11.37 -6.99 -21.36
N ALA A 135 11.52 -6.57 -22.62
CA ALA A 135 10.98 -5.31 -23.13
C ALA A 135 9.46 -5.10 -22.92
N PRO A 136 8.57 -6.06 -23.26
CA PRO A 136 7.12 -5.87 -23.05
C PRO A 136 6.76 -5.80 -21.56
N ILE A 137 7.48 -6.53 -20.71
CA ILE A 137 7.27 -6.55 -19.26
C ILE A 137 7.60 -5.18 -18.66
N VAL A 138 8.76 -4.62 -19.01
CA VAL A 138 9.17 -3.28 -18.56
C VAL A 138 8.21 -2.20 -19.05
N ALA A 139 7.74 -2.30 -20.30
CA ALA A 139 6.78 -1.35 -20.87
C ALA A 139 5.46 -1.33 -20.09
N ILE A 140 4.94 -2.51 -19.71
CA ILE A 140 3.71 -2.63 -18.90
C ILE A 140 3.91 -2.01 -17.52
N PHE A 141 5.07 -2.23 -16.89
CA PHE A 141 5.34 -1.67 -15.56
C PHE A 141 5.49 -0.15 -15.55
N ILE A 142 6.18 0.41 -16.54
CA ILE A 142 6.27 1.86 -16.70
C ILE A 142 4.89 2.45 -16.94
N PHE A 143 4.06 1.80 -17.78
CA PHE A 143 2.70 2.24 -18.02
C PHE A 143 1.85 2.20 -16.74
N ALA A 144 1.91 1.12 -15.96
CA ALA A 144 1.20 1.00 -14.70
C ALA A 144 1.62 2.08 -13.68
N TYR A 145 2.93 2.35 -13.58
CA TYR A 145 3.43 3.40 -12.70
C TYR A 145 2.97 4.79 -13.12
N LEU A 146 3.05 5.11 -14.41
CA LEU A 146 2.54 6.38 -14.95
C LEU A 146 1.04 6.53 -14.68
N ALA A 147 0.25 5.46 -14.84
CA ALA A 147 -1.17 5.48 -14.54
C ALA A 147 -1.45 5.82 -13.07
N ILE A 148 -0.66 5.27 -12.13
CA ILE A 148 -0.79 5.57 -10.69
C ILE A 148 -0.37 7.02 -10.41
N CYS A 149 0.74 7.50 -10.96
CA CYS A 149 1.17 8.90 -10.81
C CYS A 149 0.09 9.89 -11.29
N VAL A 150 -0.50 9.60 -12.46
CA VAL A 150 -1.58 10.41 -13.03
C VAL A 150 -2.83 10.33 -12.15
N GLY A 151 -3.19 9.14 -11.67
CA GLY A 151 -4.30 8.94 -10.73
C GLY A 151 -4.15 9.76 -9.45
N THR A 152 -2.97 9.69 -8.81
CA THR A 152 -2.68 10.49 -7.61
C THR A 152 -2.71 11.99 -7.91
N TYR A 153 -2.19 12.44 -9.06
CA TYR A 153 -2.26 13.84 -9.47
C TYR A 153 -3.71 14.34 -9.59
N TYR A 154 -4.58 13.56 -10.23
CA TYR A 154 -6.00 13.92 -10.35
C TYR A 154 -6.72 13.97 -9.00
N ILE A 155 -6.44 13.02 -8.09
CA ILE A 155 -7.03 13.00 -6.74
C ILE A 155 -6.61 14.27 -5.97
N GLN A 156 -5.33 14.62 -6.04
CA GLN A 156 -4.82 15.82 -5.36
C GLN A 156 -5.35 17.11 -6.00
N ALA A 157 -5.50 17.16 -7.32
CA ALA A 157 -6.10 18.30 -8.02
C ALA A 157 -7.59 18.46 -7.69
N ALA A 158 -8.35 17.36 -7.60
CA ALA A 158 -9.75 17.38 -7.20
C ALA A 158 -9.94 17.87 -5.75
N ASN A 159 -9.08 17.41 -4.84
CA ASN A 159 -9.05 17.88 -3.45
C ASN A 159 -8.61 19.35 -3.34
N GLY A 160 -7.63 19.77 -4.15
CA GLY A 160 -7.16 21.15 -4.24
C GLY A 160 -8.22 22.13 -4.74
N ALA A 161 -9.12 21.68 -5.62
CA ALA A 161 -10.24 22.49 -6.09
C ALA A 161 -11.33 22.66 -5.02
N GLN A 162 -11.54 21.68 -4.14
CA GLN A 162 -12.51 21.75 -3.03
C GLN A 162 -12.10 22.72 -1.92
N ILE A 163 -10.80 22.91 -1.67
CA ILE A 163 -10.27 23.88 -0.68
C ILE A 163 -10.26 25.34 -1.16
N GLY A 164 -10.52 25.59 -2.45
CA GLY A 164 -10.66 26.96 -2.99
C GLY A 164 -12.08 27.53 -2.93
N VAL A 165 -13.04 26.77 -2.40
CA VAL A 165 -14.48 27.11 -2.37
C VAL A 165 -15.00 27.38 -0.94
N TRP A 166 -14.11 27.44 0.05
CA TRP A 166 -14.43 27.84 1.43
C TRP A 166 -13.73 29.14 1.81
#